data_AF-A0A1U7HP61-F1
#
_entry.id   AF-A0A1U7HP61-F1
#
_cell.length_a   1.000
_cell.length_b   1.000
_cell.length_c   1.000
_cell.angle_alpha   90.00
_cell.angle_beta   90.00
_cell.angle_gamma   90.00
#
_symmetry.space_group_name_H-M   'P 1'
#
loop_
_entity.id
_entity.type
_entity.pdbx_description
1 polymer ?
#
loop_
_entity_poly.entity_id
_entity_poly.type
_entity_poly.pdbx_seq_one_letter_code
_entity_poly.pdbx_strand_id
1 'polypeptide(L)'
;MSSQLPQRSQPLYEQTYLALRSAILTGEIAVNERLIESQLAQRFQVSRTPVREAIRRLQQENLLASDGDGALYITKLSLHDAIKLYDCRIALEQLSVVGACENATAEQLKGIEQTVIQSERLAQQGQYQLQNKLLEFNFDFHRLIAQSSDNPWLVPLLDHLSNHTRLLRTQTLQAEPDITNIHREHRQVYEAISRRDAPAAVEYITHHLKASQQRIREIFERSLPISSAEKPQQEALQCPRCLSFEVSRNGRRMGKQGYICKQCGRQFLATYGSSRYSAEIREKCIVLHNNGIGFREIERITGVNHNTIIRWVKSPQDK
;
A
#
# COMPACT_ATOMS: atom_id res chain seq x y z
N MET A 1 -35.11 -35.21 35.35
CA MET A 1 -35.59 -34.66 34.06
C MET A 1 -34.60 -33.61 33.61
N SER A 2 -33.71 -33.96 32.68
CA SER A 2 -32.71 -33.03 32.15
C SER A 2 -33.38 -32.15 31.09
N SER A 3 -33.66 -30.90 31.43
CA SER A 3 -34.14 -29.91 30.47
C SER A 3 -33.03 -29.62 29.47
N GLN A 4 -33.09 -30.20 28.28
CA GLN A 4 -32.28 -29.75 27.15
C GLN A 4 -32.72 -28.33 26.80
N LEU A 5 -31.89 -27.35 27.15
CA LEU A 5 -32.05 -25.98 26.69
C LEU A 5 -31.93 -25.96 25.16
N PRO A 6 -32.81 -25.24 24.45
CA PRO A 6 -32.70 -25.12 23.00
C PRO A 6 -31.37 -24.47 22.63
N GLN A 7 -30.61 -25.11 21.74
CA GLN A 7 -29.44 -24.51 21.10
C GLN A 7 -29.91 -23.31 20.27
N ARG A 8 -29.78 -22.10 20.81
CA ARG A 8 -30.09 -20.88 20.07
C ARG A 8 -29.06 -20.74 18.95
N SER A 9 -29.54 -20.62 17.72
CA SER A 9 -28.73 -20.10 16.60
C SER A 9 -28.03 -18.81 17.02
N GLN A 10 -26.79 -18.59 16.56
CA GLN A 10 -26.05 -17.36 16.84
C GLN A 10 -26.95 -16.13 16.68
N PRO A 11 -26.94 -15.16 17.62
CA PRO A 11 -27.74 -13.95 17.51
C PRO A 11 -27.52 -13.23 16.17
N LEU A 12 -28.59 -12.63 15.61
CA LEU A 12 -28.53 -11.99 14.29
C LEU A 12 -27.49 -10.86 14.22
N TYR A 13 -27.26 -10.14 15.32
CA TYR A 13 -26.22 -9.11 15.39
C TYR A 13 -24.81 -9.71 15.30
N GLU A 14 -24.60 -10.92 15.84
CA GLU A 14 -23.31 -11.60 15.78
C GLU A 14 -23.03 -12.09 14.36
N GLN A 15 -24.04 -12.67 13.71
CA GLN A 15 -23.96 -13.05 12.29
C GLN A 15 -23.68 -11.83 11.39
N THR A 16 -24.37 -10.71 11.64
CA THR A 16 -24.17 -9.46 10.90
C THR A 16 -22.77 -8.88 11.13
N TYR A 17 -22.27 -8.94 12.36
CA TYR A 17 -20.90 -8.57 12.69
C TYR A 17 -19.87 -9.43 11.94
N LEU A 18 -20.02 -10.76 11.98
CA LEU A 18 -19.10 -11.67 11.29
C LEU A 18 -19.09 -11.44 9.78
N ALA A 19 -20.28 -11.24 9.17
CA ALA A 19 -20.41 -10.95 7.75
C ALA A 19 -19.78 -9.61 7.37
N LEU A 20 -20.06 -8.54 8.11
CA LEU A 20 -19.49 -7.22 7.85
C LEU A 20 -17.98 -7.21 8.06
N ARG A 21 -17.48 -7.84 9.13
CA ARG A 21 -16.05 -8.01 9.38
C ARG A 21 -15.37 -8.74 8.22
N SER A 22 -15.97 -9.84 7.76
CA SER A 22 -15.45 -10.61 6.63
C SER A 22 -15.38 -9.76 5.36
N ALA A 23 -16.44 -9.01 5.04
CA ALA A 23 -16.48 -8.14 3.87
C ALA A 23 -15.41 -7.03 3.90
N ILE A 24 -15.12 -6.48 5.08
CA ILE A 24 -14.03 -5.51 5.28
C ILE A 24 -12.66 -6.18 5.10
N LEU A 25 -12.43 -7.30 5.78
CA LEU A 25 -11.10 -7.93 5.81
C LEU A 25 -10.75 -8.64 4.49
N THR A 26 -11.71 -9.01 3.66
CA THR A 26 -11.49 -9.60 2.33
C THR A 26 -11.42 -8.55 1.21
N GLY A 27 -11.76 -7.29 1.51
CA GLY A 27 -11.78 -6.21 0.53
C GLY A 27 -13.03 -6.17 -0.35
N GLU A 28 -14.09 -6.93 -0.01
CA GLU A 28 -15.40 -6.79 -0.68
C GLU A 28 -16.05 -5.42 -0.47
N ILE A 29 -15.68 -4.72 0.61
CA ILE A 29 -15.98 -3.30 0.82
C ILE A 29 -14.69 -2.52 0.59
N ALA A 30 -14.74 -1.52 -0.29
CA ALA A 30 -13.53 -0.78 -0.64
C ALA A 30 -13.12 0.17 0.50
N VAL A 31 -11.81 0.36 0.69
CA VAL A 31 -11.23 1.15 1.80
C VAL A 31 -11.73 2.59 1.85
N ASN A 32 -12.07 3.18 0.69
CA ASN A 32 -12.58 4.55 0.58
C ASN A 32 -14.11 4.63 0.43
N GLU A 33 -14.80 3.48 0.50
CA GLU A 33 -16.25 3.43 0.43
C GLU A 33 -16.85 3.97 1.73
N ARG A 34 -17.82 4.90 1.62
CA ARG A 34 -18.59 5.37 2.76
C ARG A 34 -19.61 4.31 3.15
N LEU A 35 -19.56 3.84 4.40
CA LEU A 35 -20.50 2.85 4.92
C LEU A 35 -21.78 3.55 5.40
N ILE A 36 -22.92 3.14 4.86
CA ILE A 36 -24.24 3.67 5.22
C ILE A 36 -25.10 2.55 5.82
N GLU A 37 -25.60 2.74 7.04
CA GLU A 37 -26.36 1.72 7.79
C GLU A 37 -27.53 1.13 6.99
N SER A 38 -28.29 1.96 6.27
CA SER A 38 -29.44 1.51 5.49
C SER A 38 -29.03 0.62 4.31
N GLN A 39 -27.89 0.91 3.68
CA GLN A 39 -27.37 0.11 2.57
C GLN A 39 -26.82 -1.22 3.06
N LEU A 40 -26.11 -1.21 4.21
CA LEU A 40 -25.63 -2.44 4.84
C LEU A 40 -26.79 -3.34 5.29
N ALA A 41 -27.85 -2.75 5.86
CA ALA A 41 -29.06 -3.48 6.25
C ALA A 41 -29.71 -4.17 5.05
N GLN A 42 -29.80 -3.48 3.91
CA GLN A 42 -30.29 -4.05 2.67
C GLN A 42 -29.37 -5.15 2.13
N ARG A 43 -28.04 -4.92 2.11
CA ARG A 43 -27.04 -5.88 1.62
C ARG A 43 -27.08 -7.19 2.40
N PHE A 44 -27.16 -7.11 3.73
CA PHE A 44 -27.18 -8.29 4.60
C PHE A 44 -28.60 -8.82 4.89
N GLN A 45 -29.65 -8.22 4.32
CA GLN A 45 -31.05 -8.61 4.49
C GLN A 45 -31.49 -8.65 5.97
N VAL A 46 -31.06 -7.66 6.74
CA VAL A 46 -31.38 -7.50 8.17
C VAL A 46 -31.95 -6.12 8.46
N SER A 47 -32.50 -5.91 9.66
CA SER A 47 -32.91 -4.57 10.10
C SER A 47 -31.69 -3.70 10.46
N ARG A 48 -31.91 -2.40 10.70
CA ARG A 48 -30.81 -1.47 11.05
C ARG A 48 -30.19 -1.74 12.42
N THR A 49 -30.94 -2.33 13.36
CA THR A 49 -30.46 -2.60 14.72
C THR A 49 -29.24 -3.54 14.77
N PRO A 50 -29.27 -4.75 14.19
CA PRO A 50 -28.09 -5.62 14.17
C PRO A 50 -26.90 -5.01 13.41
N VAL A 51 -27.15 -4.19 12.38
CA VAL A 51 -26.10 -3.45 11.67
C VAL A 51 -25.43 -2.42 12.58
N ARG A 52 -26.20 -1.65 13.35
CA ARG A 52 -25.65 -0.67 14.30
C ARG A 52 -24.79 -1.33 15.36
N GLU A 53 -25.23 -2.45 15.91
CA GLU A 53 -24.45 -3.20 16.91
C GLU A 53 -23.16 -3.77 16.30
N ALA A 54 -23.23 -4.29 15.08
CA ALA A 54 -22.05 -4.73 14.34
C ALA A 54 -21.05 -3.59 14.09
N ILE A 55 -21.54 -2.42 13.66
CA ILE A 55 -20.71 -1.22 13.45
C ILE A 55 -20.06 -0.78 14.75
N ARG A 56 -20.82 -0.66 15.85
CA ARG A 56 -20.29 -0.25 17.17
C ARG A 56 -19.15 -1.16 17.61
N ARG A 57 -19.32 -2.47 17.45
CA ARG A 57 -18.27 -3.44 17.77
C ARG A 57 -17.04 -3.27 16.87
N LEU A 58 -17.23 -3.09 15.57
CA LEU A 58 -16.12 -2.86 14.64
C LEU A 58 -15.38 -1.54 14.90
N GLN A 59 -16.07 -0.51 15.41
CA GLN A 59 -15.45 0.72 15.88
C GLN A 59 -14.65 0.50 17.17
N GLN A 60 -15.17 -0.28 18.12
CA GLN A 60 -14.41 -0.68 19.32
C GLN A 60 -13.16 -1.49 18.97
N GLU A 61 -13.24 -2.30 17.92
CA GLU A 61 -12.11 -3.06 17.36
C GLU A 61 -11.24 -2.22 16.42
N ASN A 62 -11.48 -0.91 16.28
CA ASN A 62 -10.75 0.02 15.41
C ASN A 62 -10.66 -0.41 13.93
N LEU A 63 -11.59 -1.24 13.45
CA LEU A 63 -11.69 -1.62 12.03
C LEU A 63 -12.51 -0.61 11.21
N LEU A 64 -13.37 0.14 11.89
CA LEU A 64 -14.12 1.25 11.32
C LEU A 64 -13.85 2.53 12.12
N ALA A 65 -13.84 3.66 11.43
CA ALA A 65 -13.70 4.98 12.02
C ALA A 65 -14.75 5.94 11.43
N SER A 66 -15.16 6.92 12.23
CA SER A 66 -15.99 8.03 11.77
C SER A 66 -15.12 9.25 11.47
N ASP A 67 -15.42 9.97 10.39
CA ASP A 67 -14.81 11.27 10.10
C ASP A 67 -15.47 12.40 10.92
N GLY A 68 -15.02 13.65 10.71
CA GLY A 68 -15.53 14.82 11.41
C GLY A 68 -17.02 15.12 11.17
N ASP A 69 -17.59 14.61 10.08
CA ASP A 69 -19.01 14.77 9.73
C ASP A 69 -19.84 13.54 10.18
N GLY A 70 -19.22 12.59 10.89
CA GLY A 70 -19.84 11.35 11.36
C GLY A 70 -20.04 10.30 10.27
N ALA A 71 -19.45 10.47 9.08
CA ALA A 71 -19.47 9.45 8.04
C ALA A 71 -18.53 8.31 8.39
N LEU A 72 -18.98 7.07 8.17
CA LEU A 72 -18.29 5.85 8.58
C LEU A 72 -17.43 5.28 7.44
N TYR A 73 -16.19 4.93 7.76
CA TYR A 73 -15.22 4.39 6.81
C TYR A 73 -14.41 3.24 7.42
N ILE A 74 -13.79 2.45 6.56
CA ILE A 74 -12.76 1.49 6.96
C ILE A 74 -11.54 2.25 7.47
N THR A 75 -10.97 1.80 8.59
CA THR A 75 -9.76 2.40 9.17
C THR A 75 -8.59 2.29 8.21
N LYS A 76 -7.88 3.40 7.98
CA LYS A 76 -6.64 3.44 7.21
C LYS A 76 -5.45 3.30 8.14
N LEU A 77 -4.57 2.34 7.88
CA LEU A 77 -3.35 2.16 8.65
C LEU A 77 -2.20 2.91 7.96
N SER A 78 -1.50 3.76 8.71
CA SER A 78 -0.27 4.39 8.22
C SER A 78 0.91 3.43 8.29
N LEU A 79 2.02 3.77 7.63
CA LEU A 79 3.29 3.03 7.80
C LEU A 79 3.73 3.00 9.26
N HIS A 80 3.54 4.11 9.99
CA HIS A 80 3.87 4.16 11.41
C HIS A 80 3.03 3.17 12.22
N ASP A 81 1.72 3.11 11.96
CA ASP A 81 0.82 2.15 12.63
C ASP A 81 1.18 0.71 12.28
N ALA A 82 1.51 0.44 11.01
CA ALA A 82 1.95 -0.87 10.57
C ALA A 82 3.23 -1.31 11.30
N ILE A 83 4.22 -0.45 11.43
CA ILE A 83 5.46 -0.76 12.17
C ILE A 83 5.14 -1.13 13.62
N LYS A 84 4.34 -0.31 14.31
CA LYS A 84 3.95 -0.55 15.71
C LYS A 84 3.10 -1.79 15.90
N LEU A 85 2.22 -2.09 14.95
CA LEU A 85 1.47 -3.34 14.93
C LEU A 85 2.39 -4.55 14.87
N TYR A 86 3.41 -4.53 14.00
CA TYR A 86 4.40 -5.61 13.92
C TYR A 86 5.28 -5.71 15.17
N ASP A 87 5.64 -4.60 15.81
CA ASP A 87 6.39 -4.62 17.09
C ASP A 87 5.61 -5.41 18.15
N CYS A 88 4.30 -5.16 18.30
CA CYS A 88 3.44 -5.89 19.21
C CYS A 88 3.29 -7.36 18.83
N ARG A 89 3.12 -7.65 17.53
CA ARG A 89 3.04 -9.05 17.04
C ARG A 89 4.31 -9.81 17.36
N ILE A 90 5.48 -9.26 17.08
CA ILE A 90 6.77 -9.92 17.36
C ILE A 90 6.85 -10.35 18.82
N ALA A 91 6.53 -9.47 19.77
CA ALA A 91 6.58 -9.80 21.19
C ALA A 91 5.63 -10.95 21.57
N LEU A 92 4.38 -10.91 21.08
CA LEU A 92 3.38 -11.95 21.39
C LEU A 92 3.67 -13.28 20.70
N GLU A 93 4.17 -13.25 19.47
CA GLU A 93 4.48 -14.46 18.70
C GLU A 93 5.76 -15.12 19.19
N GLN A 94 6.75 -14.35 19.67
CA GLN A 94 7.90 -14.90 20.40
C GLN A 94 7.44 -15.66 21.66
N LEU A 95 6.54 -15.08 22.46
CA LEU A 95 5.98 -15.77 23.62
C LEU A 95 5.19 -17.02 23.21
N SER A 96 4.47 -16.95 22.08
CA SER A 96 3.70 -18.07 21.54
C SER A 96 4.58 -19.24 21.14
N VAL A 97 5.68 -19.00 20.42
CA VAL A 97 6.58 -20.09 20.00
C VAL A 97 7.33 -20.71 21.18
N VAL A 98 7.72 -19.93 22.18
CA VAL A 98 8.34 -20.46 23.42
C VAL A 98 7.36 -21.38 24.14
N GLY A 99 6.13 -20.92 24.39
CA GLY A 99 5.12 -21.75 25.03
C GLY A 99 4.75 -22.97 24.19
N ALA A 100 4.72 -22.86 22.85
CA ALA A 100 4.45 -23.99 21.98
C ALA A 100 5.59 -25.03 22.02
N CYS A 101 6.85 -24.59 22.08
CA CYS A 101 7.97 -25.48 22.34
C CYS A 101 7.78 -26.22 23.66
N GLU A 102 7.30 -25.57 24.73
CA GLU A 102 7.14 -26.21 26.03
C GLU A 102 5.92 -27.14 26.11
N ASN A 103 4.78 -26.71 25.57
CA ASN A 103 3.47 -27.28 25.92
C ASN A 103 2.73 -27.98 24.77
N ALA A 104 3.14 -27.79 23.51
CA ALA A 104 2.38 -28.33 22.38
C ALA A 104 2.26 -29.86 22.46
N THR A 105 1.06 -30.40 22.33
CA THR A 105 0.81 -31.85 22.24
C THR A 105 1.19 -32.40 20.87
N ALA A 106 1.34 -33.72 20.74
CA ALA A 106 1.59 -34.36 19.45
C ALA A 106 0.47 -34.08 18.42
N GLU A 107 -0.78 -33.99 18.88
CA GLU A 107 -1.93 -33.64 18.04
C GLU A 107 -1.85 -32.19 17.55
N GLN A 108 -1.52 -31.26 18.43
CA GLN A 108 -1.32 -29.84 18.06
C GLN A 108 -0.15 -29.66 17.09
N LEU A 109 0.99 -30.34 17.30
CA LEU A 109 2.11 -30.30 16.37
C LEU A 109 1.72 -30.82 14.99
N LYS A 110 0.93 -31.89 14.92
CA LYS A 110 0.38 -32.41 13.66
C LYS A 110 -0.54 -31.40 12.99
N GLY A 111 -1.36 -30.68 13.76
CA GLY A 111 -2.21 -29.61 13.24
C GLY A 111 -1.38 -28.48 12.61
N ILE A 112 -0.33 -28.01 13.28
CA ILE A 112 0.57 -26.98 12.75
C ILE A 112 1.25 -27.48 11.46
N GLU A 113 1.76 -28.71 11.46
CA GLU A 113 2.42 -29.31 10.29
C GLU A 113 1.49 -29.37 9.07
N GLN A 114 0.23 -29.77 9.28
CA GLN A 114 -0.76 -29.86 8.21
C GLN A 114 -1.01 -28.50 7.56
N THR A 115 -1.10 -27.43 8.35
CA THR A 115 -1.22 -26.07 7.83
C THR A 115 -0.01 -25.66 6.98
N VAL A 116 1.21 -26.00 7.41
CA VAL A 116 2.43 -25.74 6.61
C VAL A 116 2.40 -26.51 5.28
N ILE A 117 2.08 -27.80 5.31
CA ILE A 117 2.00 -28.64 4.10
C ILE A 117 0.94 -28.12 3.13
N GLN A 118 -0.23 -27.69 3.64
CA GLN A 118 -1.30 -27.13 2.82
C GLN A 118 -0.87 -25.82 2.15
N SER A 119 -0.21 -24.93 2.90
CA SER A 119 0.36 -23.68 2.39
C SER A 119 1.41 -23.93 1.30
N GLU A 120 2.34 -24.87 1.52
CA GLU A 120 3.37 -25.26 0.54
C GLU A 120 2.77 -25.79 -0.77
N ARG A 121 1.79 -26.71 -0.69
CA ARG A 121 1.10 -27.25 -1.87
C ARG A 121 0.38 -26.16 -2.64
N LEU A 122 -0.25 -25.23 -1.95
CA LEU A 122 -0.98 -24.14 -2.58
C LEU A 122 -0.03 -23.16 -3.28
N ALA A 123 1.12 -22.86 -2.66
CA ALA A 123 2.14 -21.99 -3.25
C ALA A 123 2.71 -22.56 -4.56
N GLN A 124 2.86 -23.89 -4.66
CA GLN A 124 3.34 -24.56 -5.88
C GLN A 124 2.39 -24.46 -7.07
N GLN A 125 1.09 -24.21 -6.83
CA GLN A 125 0.10 -24.11 -7.91
C GLN A 125 0.23 -22.78 -8.69
N GLY A 126 0.96 -21.78 -8.17
CA GLY A 126 1.35 -20.57 -8.91
C GLY A 126 0.20 -19.65 -9.34
N GLN A 127 -1.01 -19.87 -8.84
CA GLN A 127 -2.19 -19.10 -9.25
C GLN A 127 -2.37 -17.87 -8.34
N TYR A 128 -2.32 -16.67 -8.94
CA TYR A 128 -2.60 -15.38 -8.28
C TYR A 128 -3.93 -15.39 -7.51
N GLN A 129 -4.93 -16.13 -7.99
CA GLN A 129 -6.25 -16.28 -7.39
C GLN A 129 -6.24 -16.98 -6.01
N LEU A 130 -5.12 -17.59 -5.62
CA LEU A 130 -4.98 -18.32 -4.35
C LEU A 130 -4.32 -17.48 -3.24
N GLN A 131 -3.96 -16.22 -3.50
CA GLN A 131 -3.31 -15.36 -2.52
C GLN A 131 -4.14 -15.16 -1.23
N ASN A 132 -5.46 -14.99 -1.35
CA ASN A 132 -6.34 -14.87 -0.17
C ASN A 132 -6.32 -16.14 0.68
N LYS A 133 -6.27 -17.32 0.07
CA LYS A 133 -6.18 -18.60 0.79
C LYS A 133 -4.81 -18.80 1.43
N LEU A 134 -3.72 -18.41 0.75
CA LEU A 134 -2.38 -18.40 1.36
C LEU A 134 -2.33 -17.48 2.58
N LEU A 135 -3.00 -16.33 2.51
CA LEU A 135 -3.11 -15.41 3.62
C LEU A 135 -3.91 -15.99 4.79
N GLU A 136 -5.01 -16.70 4.51
CA GLU A 136 -5.76 -17.45 5.54
C GLU A 136 -4.88 -18.47 6.24
N PHE A 137 -4.18 -19.34 5.49
CA PHE A 137 -3.24 -20.30 6.06
C PHE A 137 -2.13 -19.65 6.89
N ASN A 138 -1.64 -18.48 6.48
CA ASN A 138 -0.67 -17.73 7.27
C ASN A 138 -1.22 -17.37 8.65
N PHE A 139 -2.43 -16.82 8.73
CA PHE A 139 -3.03 -16.48 10.02
C PHE A 139 -3.38 -17.71 10.85
N ASP A 140 -3.85 -18.78 10.22
CA ASP A 140 -4.15 -20.03 10.93
C ASP A 140 -2.89 -20.65 11.53
N PHE A 141 -1.76 -20.59 10.82
CA PHE A 141 -0.46 -21.05 11.32
C PHE A 141 -0.07 -20.35 12.63
N HIS A 142 -0.07 -19.01 12.64
CA HIS A 142 0.24 -18.22 13.84
C HIS A 142 -0.73 -18.50 14.99
N ARG A 143 -2.02 -18.64 14.67
CA ARG A 143 -3.07 -18.91 15.66
C ARG A 143 -2.93 -20.30 16.29
N LEU A 144 -2.58 -21.31 15.51
CA LEU A 144 -2.33 -22.67 16.00
C LEU A 144 -1.12 -22.73 16.94
N ILE A 145 -0.06 -21.98 16.65
CA ILE A 145 1.09 -21.85 17.57
C ILE A 145 0.64 -21.26 18.89
N ALA A 146 -0.10 -20.14 18.87
CA ALA A 146 -0.61 -19.50 20.08
C ALA A 146 -1.54 -20.40 20.90
N GLN A 147 -2.41 -21.19 20.24
CA GLN A 147 -3.24 -22.20 20.91
C GLN A 147 -2.42 -23.31 21.55
N SER A 148 -1.27 -23.63 20.97
CA SER A 148 -0.37 -24.68 21.43
C SER A 148 0.53 -24.22 22.57
N SER A 149 0.48 -22.94 22.94
CA SER A 149 1.39 -22.37 23.94
C SER A 149 0.96 -22.57 25.38
N ASP A 150 -0.26 -23.09 25.61
CA ASP A 150 -0.94 -23.14 26.92
C ASP A 150 -1.09 -21.78 27.62
N ASN A 151 -1.12 -20.68 26.85
CA ASN A 151 -1.38 -19.34 27.36
C ASN A 151 -2.75 -18.85 26.86
N PRO A 152 -3.79 -18.83 27.72
CA PRO A 152 -5.15 -18.48 27.29
C PRO A 152 -5.29 -17.02 26.83
N TRP A 153 -4.31 -16.17 27.13
CA TRP A 153 -4.32 -14.75 26.73
C TRP A 153 -3.79 -14.52 25.31
N LEU A 154 -2.96 -15.42 24.77
CA LEU A 154 -2.30 -15.18 23.48
C LEU A 154 -3.27 -15.19 22.31
N VAL A 155 -4.18 -16.16 22.25
CA VAL A 155 -5.13 -16.28 21.14
C VAL A 155 -6.03 -15.05 21.01
N PRO A 156 -6.70 -14.55 22.08
CA PRO A 156 -7.52 -13.34 21.96
C PRO A 156 -6.72 -12.09 21.56
N LEU A 157 -5.51 -11.91 22.10
CA LEU A 157 -4.65 -10.78 21.77
C LEU A 157 -4.17 -10.84 20.31
N LEU A 158 -3.73 -12.02 19.85
CA LEU A 158 -3.30 -12.21 18.47
C LEU A 158 -4.45 -12.15 17.48
N ASP A 159 -5.64 -12.65 17.83
CA ASP A 159 -6.85 -12.51 16.99
C ASP A 159 -7.19 -11.02 16.79
N HIS A 160 -7.07 -10.20 17.83
CA HIS A 160 -7.26 -8.75 17.73
C HIS A 160 -6.23 -8.08 16.80
N LEU A 161 -4.94 -8.34 16.99
CA LEU A 161 -3.89 -7.79 16.11
C LEU A 161 -3.96 -8.35 14.68
N SER A 162 -4.40 -9.59 14.53
CA SER A 162 -4.55 -10.25 13.22
C SER A 162 -5.63 -9.59 12.38
N ASN A 163 -6.71 -9.07 12.98
CA ASN A 163 -7.71 -8.29 12.23
C ASN A 163 -7.10 -7.03 11.59
N HIS A 164 -6.27 -6.29 12.34
CA HIS A 164 -5.55 -5.13 11.79
C HIS A 164 -4.51 -5.54 10.75
N THR A 165 -3.83 -6.67 10.95
CA THR A 165 -2.85 -7.18 9.98
C THR A 165 -3.54 -7.64 8.69
N ARG A 166 -4.72 -8.29 8.78
CA ARG A 166 -5.57 -8.65 7.65
C ARG A 166 -6.00 -7.39 6.90
N LEU A 167 -6.48 -6.38 7.61
CA LEU A 167 -6.88 -5.11 7.02
C LEU A 167 -5.71 -4.42 6.28
N LEU A 168 -4.54 -4.36 6.92
CA LEU A 168 -3.30 -3.85 6.32
C LEU A 168 -2.93 -4.61 5.04
N ARG A 169 -3.01 -5.95 5.08
CA ARG A 169 -2.75 -6.80 3.92
C ARG A 169 -3.75 -6.53 2.81
N THR A 170 -5.04 -6.43 3.11
CA THR A 170 -6.08 -6.09 2.12
C THR A 170 -5.86 -4.72 1.48
N GLN A 171 -5.33 -3.76 2.24
CA GLN A 171 -4.94 -2.43 1.72
C GLN A 171 -3.70 -2.46 0.82
N THR A 172 -2.85 -3.49 0.93
CA THR A 172 -1.53 -3.55 0.29
C THR A 172 -1.37 -4.69 -0.72
N LEU A 173 -2.30 -5.65 -0.76
CA LEU A 173 -2.19 -6.91 -1.51
C LEU A 173 -1.97 -6.70 -3.01
N GLN A 174 -2.61 -5.70 -3.61
CA GLN A 174 -2.45 -5.38 -5.03
C GLN A 174 -1.02 -4.91 -5.38
N ALA A 175 -0.28 -4.37 -4.41
CA ALA A 175 1.08 -3.86 -4.59
C ALA A 175 2.17 -4.91 -4.25
N GLU A 176 1.80 -6.06 -3.70
CA GLU A 176 2.73 -7.12 -3.26
C GLU A 176 2.28 -8.49 -3.79
N PRO A 177 2.52 -8.78 -5.09
CA PRO A 177 2.05 -10.03 -5.69
C PRO A 177 2.85 -11.26 -5.25
N ASP A 178 4.01 -11.11 -4.60
CA ASP A 178 4.91 -12.24 -4.30
C ASP A 178 5.02 -12.54 -2.80
N ILE A 179 3.97 -13.15 -2.26
CA ILE A 179 3.97 -13.80 -0.93
C ILE A 179 4.42 -15.26 -1.01
N THR A 180 4.93 -15.72 -2.16
CA THR A 180 5.11 -17.15 -2.41
C THR A 180 6.17 -17.77 -1.52
N ASN A 181 7.14 -17.02 -0.99
CA ASN A 181 8.22 -17.58 -0.16
C ASN A 181 7.88 -17.74 1.33
N ILE A 182 6.75 -17.19 1.81
CA ILE A 182 6.37 -17.20 3.24
C ILE A 182 6.29 -18.64 3.80
N HIS A 183 5.82 -19.60 3.00
CA HIS A 183 5.68 -20.99 3.45
C HIS A 183 7.03 -21.61 3.89
N ARG A 184 8.16 -21.20 3.29
CA ARG A 184 9.48 -21.70 3.68
C ARG A 184 9.89 -21.20 5.06
N GLU A 185 9.57 -19.94 5.37
CA GLU A 185 9.79 -19.35 6.69
C GLU A 185 8.94 -20.08 7.75
N HIS A 186 7.67 -20.40 7.43
CA HIS A 186 6.80 -21.18 8.33
C HIS A 186 7.33 -22.60 8.60
N ARG A 187 7.90 -23.27 7.59
CA ARG A 187 8.55 -24.58 7.76
C ARG A 187 9.67 -24.52 8.80
N GLN A 188 10.53 -23.50 8.74
CA GLN A 188 11.63 -23.33 9.70
C GLN A 188 11.13 -23.13 11.13
N VAL A 189 10.11 -22.29 11.31
CA VAL A 189 9.46 -22.07 12.62
C VAL A 189 8.86 -23.38 13.16
N TYR A 190 8.09 -24.09 12.34
CA TYR A 190 7.49 -25.37 12.73
C TYR A 190 8.54 -26.40 13.13
N GLU A 191 9.61 -26.55 12.34
CA GLU A 191 10.67 -27.52 12.63
C GLU A 191 11.35 -27.22 13.96
N ALA A 192 11.63 -25.95 14.27
CA ALA A 192 12.19 -25.55 15.55
C ALA A 192 11.23 -25.89 16.72
N ILE A 193 9.93 -25.60 16.57
CA ILE A 193 8.91 -25.97 17.58
C ILE A 193 8.85 -27.50 17.76
N SER A 194 8.84 -28.26 16.67
CA SER A 194 8.76 -29.73 16.70
C SER A 194 9.97 -30.37 17.40
N ARG A 195 11.15 -29.76 17.28
CA ARG A 195 12.39 -30.15 17.96
C ARG A 195 12.51 -29.58 19.37
N ARG A 196 11.52 -28.80 19.83
CA ARG A 196 11.51 -28.14 21.15
C ARG A 196 12.66 -27.14 21.31
N ASP A 197 13.15 -26.58 20.21
CA ASP A 197 14.25 -25.61 20.18
C ASP A 197 13.67 -24.18 20.26
N ALA A 198 13.36 -23.74 21.48
CA ALA A 198 12.79 -22.41 21.72
C ALA A 198 13.68 -21.25 21.21
N PRO A 199 15.01 -21.24 21.42
CA PRO A 199 15.89 -20.22 20.84
C PRO A 199 15.79 -20.12 19.32
N ALA A 200 15.85 -21.25 18.60
CA ALA A 200 15.73 -21.24 17.14
C ALA A 200 14.32 -20.82 16.70
N ALA A 201 13.27 -21.26 17.40
CA ALA A 201 11.90 -20.90 17.08
C ALA A 201 11.68 -19.38 17.21
N VAL A 202 12.22 -18.76 18.26
CA VAL A 202 12.21 -17.30 18.49
C VAL A 202 12.96 -16.57 17.37
N GLU A 203 14.13 -17.06 16.96
CA GLU A 203 14.89 -16.45 15.86
C GLU A 203 14.08 -16.48 14.55
N TYR A 204 13.58 -17.65 14.16
CA TYR A 204 12.84 -17.82 12.91
C TYR A 204 11.54 -17.02 12.87
N ILE A 205 10.74 -17.01 13.95
CA ILE A 205 9.49 -16.23 13.97
C ILE A 205 9.77 -14.72 13.92
N THR A 206 10.84 -14.28 14.58
CA THR A 206 11.25 -12.87 14.54
C THR A 206 11.68 -12.46 13.15
N HIS A 207 12.48 -13.29 12.47
CA HIS A 207 12.90 -13.05 11.11
C HIS A 207 11.70 -12.99 10.15
N HIS A 208 10.80 -13.97 10.22
CA HIS A 208 9.57 -14.03 9.42
C HIS A 208 8.71 -12.75 9.56
N LEU A 209 8.50 -12.29 10.79
CA LEU A 209 7.68 -11.11 11.07
C LEU A 209 8.38 -9.81 10.65
N LYS A 210 9.70 -9.70 10.84
CA LYS A 210 10.47 -8.55 10.35
C LYS A 210 10.53 -8.49 8.83
N ALA A 211 10.68 -9.63 8.15
CA ALA A 211 10.60 -9.70 6.69
C ALA A 211 9.23 -9.25 6.18
N SER A 212 8.15 -9.65 6.87
CA SER A 212 6.79 -9.18 6.57
C SER A 212 6.62 -7.67 6.81
N GLN A 213 7.15 -7.15 7.92
CA GLN A 213 7.16 -5.70 8.21
C GLN A 213 7.91 -4.91 7.13
N GLN A 214 9.06 -5.43 6.68
CA GLN A 214 9.89 -4.79 5.65
C GLN A 214 9.18 -4.75 4.28
N ARG A 215 8.50 -5.83 3.88
CA ARG A 215 7.70 -5.84 2.64
C ARG A 215 6.60 -4.77 2.68
N ILE A 216 5.91 -4.64 3.81
CA ILE A 216 4.92 -3.57 4.00
C ILE A 216 5.57 -2.20 3.89
N ARG A 217 6.71 -1.97 4.53
CA ARG A 217 7.45 -0.71 4.44
C ARG A 217 7.72 -0.32 2.98
N GLU A 218 8.24 -1.26 2.19
CA GLU A 218 8.55 -1.03 0.78
C GLU A 218 7.31 -0.66 -0.04
N ILE A 219 6.15 -1.26 0.27
CA ILE A 219 4.88 -0.90 -0.38
C ILE A 219 4.49 0.53 -0.04
N PHE A 220 4.56 0.92 1.23
CA PHE A 220 4.27 2.30 1.63
C PHE A 220 5.24 3.28 0.97
N GLU A 221 6.52 2.96 0.90
CA GLU A 221 7.52 3.80 0.25
C GLU A 221 7.30 3.94 -1.26
N ARG A 222 6.83 2.88 -1.94
CA ARG A 222 6.45 2.91 -3.37
C ARG A 222 5.12 3.60 -3.63
N SER A 223 4.18 3.54 -2.69
CA SER A 223 2.82 4.09 -2.81
C SER A 223 2.67 5.50 -2.27
N LEU A 224 3.64 5.97 -1.47
CA LEU A 224 3.84 7.39 -1.28
C LEU A 224 3.98 8.00 -2.69
N PRO A 225 3.09 8.93 -3.12
CA PRO A 225 3.51 9.86 -4.15
C PRO A 225 4.82 10.44 -3.64
N ILE A 226 5.85 10.55 -4.47
CA ILE A 226 7.14 11.18 -4.12
C ILE A 226 6.84 12.41 -3.26
N SER A 227 6.87 12.23 -1.94
CA SER A 227 6.28 13.16 -0.98
C SER A 227 7.45 13.77 -0.29
N SER A 228 8.03 14.76 -0.95
CA SER A 228 8.59 15.94 -0.27
C SER A 228 9.60 15.67 0.86
N ALA A 229 10.32 14.54 0.84
CA ALA A 229 11.53 14.34 1.65
C ALA A 229 12.78 14.83 0.93
N GLU A 230 12.70 15.00 -0.39
CA GLU A 230 13.21 16.18 -1.06
C GLU A 230 12.01 16.77 -1.78
N LYS A 231 11.52 17.94 -1.36
CA LYS A 231 11.05 18.83 -2.44
C LYS A 231 12.32 18.96 -3.31
N PRO A 232 12.35 18.62 -4.61
CA PRO A 232 13.19 19.45 -5.46
C PRO A 232 12.69 20.85 -5.10
N GLN A 233 13.55 21.68 -4.51
CA GLN A 233 13.24 23.09 -4.29
C GLN A 233 12.43 23.48 -5.52
N GLN A 234 11.18 23.94 -5.35
CA GLN A 234 10.47 24.56 -6.47
C GLN A 234 11.53 25.41 -7.14
N GLU A 235 12.03 25.01 -8.32
CA GLU A 235 13.29 25.54 -8.84
C GLU A 235 13.17 27.03 -8.68
N ALA A 236 13.94 27.60 -7.74
CA ALA A 236 13.62 28.92 -7.24
C ALA A 236 13.70 29.81 -8.47
N LEU A 237 12.54 30.28 -8.94
CA LEU A 237 12.41 30.68 -10.33
C LEU A 237 13.32 31.87 -10.55
N GLN A 238 14.44 31.61 -11.20
CA GLN A 238 15.52 32.57 -11.24
C GLN A 238 15.29 33.48 -12.43
N CYS A 239 15.43 34.79 -12.23
CA CYS A 239 15.34 35.72 -13.34
C CYS A 239 16.43 35.36 -14.38
N PRO A 240 16.08 35.07 -15.65
CA PRO A 240 17.04 34.67 -16.66
C PRO A 240 17.97 35.80 -17.11
N ARG A 241 17.82 37.00 -16.54
CA ARG A 241 18.68 38.16 -16.83
C ARG A 241 19.66 38.44 -15.70
N CYS A 242 19.18 38.55 -14.46
CA CYS A 242 20.01 38.99 -13.33
C CYS A 242 20.22 37.90 -12.29
N LEU A 243 19.71 36.69 -12.54
CA LEU A 243 19.86 35.55 -11.66
C LEU A 243 19.27 35.76 -10.24
N SER A 244 18.42 36.76 -10.07
CA SER A 244 17.71 37.01 -8.81
C SER A 244 16.59 36.00 -8.60
N PHE A 245 16.42 35.57 -7.35
CA PHE A 245 15.29 34.75 -6.91
C PHE A 245 14.07 35.61 -6.50
N GLU A 246 14.19 36.94 -6.49
CA GLU A 246 13.08 37.85 -6.20
C GLU A 246 12.16 37.99 -7.40
N VAL A 247 11.25 37.02 -7.56
CA VAL A 247 10.30 36.96 -8.68
C VAL A 247 8.87 36.89 -8.19
N SER A 248 7.97 37.58 -8.88
CA SER A 248 6.52 37.55 -8.60
C SER A 248 5.74 37.15 -9.83
N ARG A 249 4.57 36.53 -9.63
CA ARG A 249 3.66 36.17 -10.73
C ARG A 249 3.16 37.45 -11.41
N ASN A 250 3.13 37.44 -12.74
CA ASN A 250 2.71 38.56 -13.57
C ASN A 250 1.77 38.09 -14.68
N GLY A 251 0.52 37.80 -14.30
CA GLY A 251 -0.54 37.38 -15.22
C GLY A 251 -0.26 36.07 -15.95
N ARG A 252 -1.09 35.76 -16.95
CA ARG A 252 -0.89 34.62 -17.86
C ARG A 252 -0.82 35.13 -19.29
N ARG A 253 0.06 34.54 -20.10
CA ARG A 253 0.19 34.84 -21.53
C ARG A 253 0.15 33.55 -22.31
N MET A 254 -0.78 33.42 -23.26
CA MET A 254 -0.98 32.20 -24.06
C MET A 254 -1.16 30.94 -23.18
N GLY A 255 -1.97 31.05 -22.11
CA GLY A 255 -2.22 29.97 -21.15
C GLY A 255 -1.06 29.66 -20.19
N LYS A 256 0.12 30.25 -20.38
CA LYS A 256 1.30 30.03 -19.53
C LYS A 256 1.44 31.12 -18.47
N GLN A 257 1.88 30.73 -17.27
CA GLN A 257 2.12 31.66 -16.17
C GLN A 257 3.32 32.58 -16.48
N GLY A 258 3.08 33.89 -16.46
CA GLY A 258 4.10 34.92 -16.53
C GLY A 258 4.66 35.27 -15.15
N TYR A 259 5.90 35.73 -15.13
CA TYR A 259 6.65 36.16 -13.96
C TYR A 259 7.33 37.49 -14.26
N ILE A 260 7.58 38.29 -13.22
CA ILE A 260 8.37 39.52 -13.26
C ILE A 260 9.42 39.48 -12.15
N CYS A 261 10.65 39.84 -12.49
CA CYS A 261 11.73 40.00 -11.52
C CYS A 261 11.62 41.36 -10.82
N LYS A 262 11.60 41.37 -9.49
CA LYS A 262 11.53 42.60 -8.69
C LYS A 262 12.82 43.43 -8.76
N GLN A 263 13.96 42.79 -8.98
CA GLN A 263 15.26 43.47 -9.00
C GLN A 263 15.56 44.18 -10.33
N CYS A 264 15.20 43.60 -11.48
CA CYS A 264 15.50 44.18 -12.80
C CYS A 264 14.28 44.47 -13.68
N GLY A 265 13.07 44.24 -13.17
CA GLY A 265 11.81 44.47 -13.87
C GLY A 265 11.53 43.52 -15.04
N ARG A 266 12.39 42.53 -15.30
CA ARG A 266 12.23 41.64 -16.47
C ARG A 266 11.04 40.70 -16.31
N GLN A 267 10.20 40.65 -17.34
CA GLN A 267 9.11 39.69 -17.44
C GLN A 267 9.54 38.44 -18.22
N PHE A 268 9.17 37.24 -17.75
CA PHE A 268 9.54 35.96 -18.35
C PHE A 268 8.51 34.85 -18.02
N LEU A 269 8.62 33.68 -18.64
CA LEU A 269 7.74 32.52 -18.40
C LEU A 269 8.50 31.45 -17.60
N ALA A 270 7.81 30.69 -16.75
CA ALA A 270 8.46 29.65 -15.92
C ALA A 270 9.16 28.56 -16.74
N THR A 271 8.57 28.20 -17.87
CA THR A 271 9.14 27.26 -18.82
C THR A 271 9.05 27.90 -20.20
N TYR A 272 10.18 28.30 -20.76
CA TYR A 272 10.30 28.38 -22.22
C TYR A 272 10.17 26.94 -22.68
N GLY A 273 9.02 26.56 -23.22
CA GLY A 273 8.77 25.17 -23.63
C GLY A 273 9.96 24.68 -24.45
N SER A 274 10.45 23.49 -24.13
CA SER A 274 11.41 22.77 -24.96
C SER A 274 10.97 22.89 -26.41
N SER A 275 11.95 23.18 -27.29
CA SER A 275 11.74 23.32 -28.74
C SER A 275 10.72 22.29 -29.21
N ARG A 276 9.60 22.72 -29.82
CA ARG A 276 8.57 21.82 -30.39
C ARG A 276 9.12 20.88 -31.48
N TYR A 277 10.38 21.03 -31.84
CA TYR A 277 11.05 20.32 -32.91
C TYR A 277 12.19 19.50 -32.31
N SER A 278 12.26 18.23 -32.71
CA SER A 278 13.34 17.30 -32.34
C SER A 278 14.71 17.80 -32.84
N ALA A 279 15.79 17.28 -32.25
CA ALA A 279 17.16 17.58 -32.67
C ALA A 279 17.38 17.25 -34.16
N GLU A 280 16.81 16.14 -34.65
CA GLU A 280 16.85 15.74 -36.05
C GLU A 280 16.21 16.77 -37.00
N ILE A 281 15.07 17.35 -36.61
CA ILE A 281 14.40 18.39 -37.42
C ILE A 281 15.27 19.65 -37.48
N ARG A 282 15.90 20.02 -36.36
CA ARG A 282 16.83 21.15 -36.31
C ARG A 282 18.03 20.92 -37.23
N GLU A 283 18.66 19.76 -37.14
CA GLU A 283 19.82 19.40 -37.94
C GLU A 283 19.48 19.39 -39.45
N LYS A 284 18.35 18.78 -39.81
CA LYS A 284 17.83 18.79 -41.18
C LYS A 284 17.63 20.20 -41.73
N CYS A 285 17.07 21.12 -40.94
CA CYS A 285 16.91 22.53 -41.36
C CYS A 285 18.26 23.24 -41.58
N ILE A 286 19.28 22.94 -40.77
CA ILE A 286 20.63 23.53 -40.92
C ILE A 286 21.31 22.99 -42.19
N VAL A 287 21.25 21.67 -42.42
CA VAL A 287 21.82 21.05 -43.62
C VAL A 287 21.19 21.60 -44.90
N LEU A 288 19.86 21.73 -44.94
CA LEU A 288 19.16 22.32 -46.10
C LEU A 288 19.62 23.76 -46.36
N HIS A 289 19.85 24.55 -45.31
CA HIS A 289 20.37 25.91 -45.47
C HIS A 289 21.81 25.93 -46.00
N ASN A 290 22.69 25.08 -45.46
CA ASN A 290 24.08 24.97 -45.91
C ASN A 290 24.19 24.51 -47.38
N ASN A 291 23.19 23.76 -47.86
CA ASN A 291 23.05 23.38 -49.28
C ASN A 291 22.45 24.49 -50.16
N GLY A 292 22.31 25.71 -49.65
CA GLY A 292 21.89 26.90 -50.41
C GLY A 292 20.40 27.16 -50.45
N ILE A 293 19.58 26.42 -49.70
CA ILE A 293 18.12 26.60 -49.68
C ILE A 293 17.75 27.81 -48.79
N GLY A 294 16.90 28.70 -49.30
CA GLY A 294 16.43 29.89 -48.57
C GLY A 294 15.47 29.56 -47.41
N PHE A 295 15.49 30.34 -46.33
CA PHE A 295 14.75 30.03 -45.09
C PHE A 295 13.24 29.82 -45.25
N ARG A 296 12.58 30.57 -46.15
CA ARG A 296 11.13 30.40 -46.43
C ARG A 296 10.83 29.13 -47.23
N GLU A 297 11.78 28.66 -48.02
CA GLU A 297 11.67 27.39 -48.74
C GLU A 297 11.83 26.23 -47.77
N ILE A 298 12.79 26.32 -46.83
CA ILE A 298 12.96 25.31 -45.76
C ILE A 298 11.71 25.22 -44.88
N GLU A 299 11.06 26.35 -44.58
CA GLU A 299 9.77 26.35 -43.86
C GLU A 299 8.68 25.58 -44.62
N ARG A 300 8.60 25.71 -45.95
CA ARG A 300 7.66 24.92 -46.76
C ARG A 300 7.98 23.43 -46.75
N ILE A 301 9.27 23.06 -46.74
CA ILE A 301 9.71 21.66 -46.75
C ILE A 301 9.52 20.98 -45.38
N THR A 302 9.80 21.70 -44.30
CA THR A 302 9.91 21.11 -42.95
C THR A 302 8.74 21.47 -42.04
N GLY A 303 7.92 22.44 -42.41
CA GLY A 303 6.87 23.01 -41.56
C GLY A 303 7.40 23.85 -40.38
N VAL A 304 8.73 24.02 -40.26
CA VAL A 304 9.35 24.81 -39.20
C VAL A 304 9.36 26.27 -39.59
N ASN A 305 8.83 27.15 -38.73
CA ASN A 305 8.77 28.58 -39.04
C ASN A 305 10.16 29.18 -39.33
N HIS A 306 10.30 29.94 -40.44
CA HIS A 306 11.58 30.47 -40.89
C HIS A 306 12.33 31.33 -39.84
N ASN A 307 11.62 32.03 -38.95
CA ASN A 307 12.27 32.78 -37.87
C ASN A 307 12.92 31.88 -36.81
N THR A 308 12.40 30.67 -36.63
CA THR A 308 13.00 29.64 -35.76
C THR A 308 14.25 29.07 -36.40
N ILE A 309 14.21 28.80 -37.71
CA ILE A 309 15.36 28.30 -38.48
C ILE A 309 16.50 29.33 -38.47
N ILE A 310 16.20 30.63 -38.68
CA ILE A 310 17.19 31.71 -38.64
C ILE A 310 17.90 31.76 -37.27
N ARG A 311 17.16 31.54 -36.17
CA ARG A 311 17.78 31.49 -34.83
C ARG A 311 18.72 30.30 -34.69
N TRP A 312 18.36 29.13 -35.19
CA TRP A 312 19.22 27.95 -35.12
C TRP A 312 20.51 28.09 -35.92
N VAL A 313 20.45 28.71 -37.10
CA VAL A 313 21.62 28.97 -37.93
C VAL A 313 22.51 30.07 -37.33
N LYS A 314 21.94 31.06 -36.65
CA LYS A 314 22.68 32.17 -36.04
C LYS A 314 23.17 31.91 -34.61
N SER A 315 22.69 30.85 -33.95
CA SER A 315 23.23 30.44 -32.65
C SER A 315 24.66 29.91 -32.84
N PRO A 316 25.64 30.35 -32.04
CA PRO A 316 27.00 29.83 -32.11
C PRO A 316 26.95 28.32 -31.89
N GLN A 317 27.44 27.56 -32.87
CA GLN A 317 27.62 26.12 -32.73
C GLN A 317 28.70 25.89 -31.67
N ASP A 318 28.45 24.97 -30.73
CA ASP A 318 29.48 24.43 -29.85
C ASP A 318 30.66 23.97 -30.72
N LYS A 319 31.79 24.67 -30.56
CA LYS A 319 33.11 24.14 -30.90
C LYS A 319 33.54 23.19 -29.80
#